data_AF-A0A1Y1CHZ0-F1
#
_entry.id   AF-A0A1Y1CHZ0-F1
#
_cell.length_a   1.000
_cell.length_b   1.000
_cell.length_c   1.000
_cell.angle_alpha   90.00
_cell.angle_beta   90.00
_cell.angle_gamma   90.00
#
_symmetry.space_group_name_H-M   'P 1'
#
loop_
_entity.id
_entity.type
_entity.pdbx_description
1 polymer ?
#
loop_
_entity_poly.entity_id
_entity_poly.type
_entity_poly.pdbx_seq_one_letter_code
_entity_poly.pdbx_strand_id
1 'polypeptide(L)'
;MSIYRYIYFTILSVYKRFSRDPQINIFAVGFFSLIIIFFILSLVGTYQYYISHIYRFNPVFMIVLGGTIILFNTFYFLFGSKRQEKYYEIYCSQKNKMASILVGVFIVFVFLFMAWVATKSREKNLLEKQNKIEQRMK
;
A
#
# COMPACT_ATOMS: atom_id res chain seq x y z
N MET A 1 18.29 4.70 9.58
CA MET A 1 17.03 5.19 8.99
C MET A 1 15.97 4.09 9.14
N SER A 2 14.72 4.36 9.52
CA SER A 2 13.68 3.30 9.51
C SER A 2 13.31 2.92 8.07
N ILE A 3 12.91 1.66 7.84
CA ILE A 3 12.51 1.15 6.51
C ILE A 3 11.35 1.96 5.93
N TYR A 4 10.45 2.38 6.80
CA TYR A 4 9.30 3.22 6.48
C TYR A 4 9.70 4.57 5.86
N ARG A 5 10.59 5.30 6.55
CA ARG A 5 11.13 6.57 6.05
C ARG A 5 11.95 6.37 4.79
N TYR A 6 12.67 5.25 4.70
CA TYR A 6 13.47 4.92 3.53
C TYR A 6 12.62 4.74 2.27
N ILE A 7 11.51 4.01 2.35
CA ILE A 7 10.57 3.84 1.22
C ILE A 7 9.97 5.18 0.82
N TYR A 8 9.49 5.96 1.80
CA TYR A 8 8.94 7.30 1.54
C TYR A 8 9.95 8.21 0.83
N PHE A 9 11.18 8.34 1.35
CA PHE A 9 12.18 9.22 0.75
C PHE A 9 12.67 8.72 -0.60
N THR A 10 12.65 7.40 -0.83
CA THR A 10 12.91 6.83 -2.16
C THR A 10 11.84 7.28 -3.15
N ILE A 11 10.56 7.16 -2.80
CA ILE A 11 9.44 7.65 -3.60
C ILE A 11 9.60 9.16 -3.86
N LEU A 12 9.81 9.95 -2.81
CA LEU A 12 9.98 11.39 -2.92
C LEU A 12 11.17 11.77 -3.83
N SER A 13 12.27 11.03 -3.78
CA SER A 13 13.44 11.27 -4.62
C SER A 13 13.20 11.01 -6.11
N VAL A 14 12.34 10.04 -6.43
CA VAL A 14 11.90 9.78 -7.80
C VAL A 14 11.05 10.95 -8.27
N TYR A 15 10.05 11.36 -7.49
CA TYR A 15 9.17 12.46 -7.86
C TYR A 15 9.93 13.79 -8.04
N LYS A 16 10.82 14.16 -7.10
CA LYS A 16 11.67 15.37 -7.22
C LYS A 16 12.58 15.38 -8.46
N ARG A 17 12.84 14.22 -9.07
CA ARG A 17 13.58 14.12 -10.33
C ARG A 17 12.74 14.53 -11.56
N PHE A 18 11.42 14.38 -11.49
CA PHE A 18 10.49 14.62 -12.59
C PHE A 18 9.67 15.91 -12.45
N SER A 19 9.50 16.44 -11.24
CA SER A 19 8.83 17.73 -11.02
C SER A 19 9.56 18.56 -9.95
N ARG A 20 9.58 19.88 -10.17
CA ARG A 20 10.09 20.88 -9.22
C ARG A 20 8.98 21.52 -8.37
N ASP A 21 7.76 21.00 -8.44
CA ASP A 21 6.61 21.60 -7.75
C ASP A 21 6.75 21.57 -6.22
N PRO A 22 6.37 22.65 -5.52
CA PRO A 22 6.40 22.70 -4.06
C PRO A 22 5.37 21.73 -3.43
N GLN A 23 4.33 21.33 -4.16
CA GLN A 23 3.30 20.40 -3.69
C GLN A 23 3.71 18.91 -3.84
N ILE A 24 4.91 18.62 -4.31
CA ILE A 24 5.35 17.23 -4.59
C ILE A 24 5.38 16.33 -3.36
N ASN A 25 5.55 16.92 -2.17
CA ASN A 25 5.45 16.20 -0.90
C ASN A 25 4.05 15.61 -0.69
N ILE A 26 2.99 16.31 -1.10
CA ILE A 26 1.61 15.83 -0.96
C ILE A 26 1.40 14.59 -1.85
N PHE A 27 1.90 14.62 -3.09
CA PHE A 27 1.84 13.49 -4.00
C PHE A 27 2.64 12.28 -3.49
N ALA A 28 3.86 12.50 -2.99
CA ALA A 28 4.68 11.43 -2.43
C ALA A 28 4.04 10.79 -1.20
N VAL A 29 3.44 11.60 -0.32
CA VAL A 29 2.70 11.14 0.87
C VAL A 29 1.45 10.36 0.45
N GLY A 30 0.69 10.86 -0.53
CA GLY A 30 -0.49 10.18 -1.05
C GLY A 30 -0.15 8.81 -1.66
N PHE A 31 0.86 8.75 -2.52
CA PHE A 31 1.31 7.51 -3.14
C PHE A 31 1.85 6.51 -2.13
N PHE A 32 2.64 6.98 -1.16
CA PHE A 32 3.13 6.14 -0.09
C PHE A 32 2.01 5.60 0.81
N SER A 33 1.01 6.43 1.13
CA SER A 33 -0.17 5.99 1.88
C SER A 33 -0.97 4.95 1.11
N LEU A 34 -1.13 5.10 -0.20
CA LEU A 34 -1.74 4.09 -1.07
C LEU A 34 -0.98 2.75 -0.98
N ILE A 35 0.35 2.75 -1.09
CA ILE A 35 1.15 1.52 -0.97
C ILE A 35 0.90 0.82 0.37
N ILE A 36 0.84 1.56 1.47
CA ILE A 36 0.57 1.00 2.80
C ILE A 36 -0.84 0.41 2.88
N ILE A 37 -1.85 1.10 2.34
CA ILE A 37 -3.22 0.55 2.27
C ILE A 37 -3.24 -0.73 1.46
N PHE A 38 -2.65 -0.72 0.27
CA PHE A 38 -2.61 -1.90 -0.59
C PHE A 38 -1.92 -3.07 0.10
N PHE A 39 -0.82 -2.83 0.80
CA PHE A 39 -0.13 -3.85 1.59
C PHE A 39 -1.04 -4.45 2.68
N ILE A 40 -1.77 -3.61 3.43
CA ILE A 40 -2.72 -4.06 4.47
C ILE A 40 -3.89 -4.82 3.85
N LEU A 41 -4.50 -4.29 2.78
CA LEU A 41 -5.58 -4.96 2.07
C LEU A 41 -5.15 -6.35 1.60
N SER A 42 -3.92 -6.46 1.11
CA SER A 42 -3.35 -7.73 0.67
C SER A 42 -3.18 -8.72 1.81
N LEU A 43 -2.57 -8.30 2.93
CA LEU A 43 -2.41 -9.14 4.12
C LEU A 43 -3.76 -9.65 4.63
N VAL A 44 -4.75 -8.76 4.69
CA VAL A 44 -6.08 -9.12 5.14
C VAL A 44 -6.79 -10.04 4.15
N GLY A 45 -6.64 -9.80 2.84
CA GLY A 45 -7.17 -10.68 1.79
C GLY A 45 -6.53 -12.07 1.82
N THR A 46 -5.23 -12.17 2.04
CA THR A 46 -4.51 -13.44 2.25
C THR A 46 -4.97 -14.13 3.53
N TYR A 47 -5.06 -13.40 4.64
CA TYR A 47 -5.58 -13.93 5.91
C TYR A 47 -7.00 -14.47 5.75
N GLN A 48 -7.89 -13.74 5.08
CA GLN A 48 -9.21 -14.25 4.72
C GLN A 48 -9.12 -15.50 3.86
N TYR A 49 -8.33 -15.51 2.79
CA TYR A 49 -8.23 -16.68 1.92
C TYR A 49 -7.85 -17.96 2.67
N TYR A 50 -6.90 -17.88 3.61
CA TYR A 50 -6.40 -19.04 4.35
C TYR A 50 -7.14 -19.35 5.67
N ILE A 51 -7.76 -18.37 6.33
CA ILE A 51 -8.38 -18.51 7.68
C ILE A 51 -9.91 -18.28 7.66
N SER A 52 -10.51 -18.10 6.48
CA SER A 52 -11.93 -17.77 6.22
C SER A 52 -12.98 -18.70 6.83
N HIS A 53 -12.64 -19.87 7.38
CA HIS A 53 -13.64 -20.72 8.01
C HIS A 53 -14.13 -20.20 9.38
N ILE A 54 -13.44 -19.24 10.01
CA ILE A 54 -13.68 -18.90 11.42
C ILE A 54 -14.26 -17.48 11.65
N TYR A 55 -13.96 -16.48 10.82
CA TYR A 55 -14.40 -15.09 11.08
C TYR A 55 -15.10 -14.43 9.89
N ARG A 56 -16.34 -13.95 10.09
CA ARG A 56 -17.07 -13.11 9.13
C ARG A 56 -16.46 -11.71 9.11
N PHE A 57 -15.98 -11.30 7.94
CA PHE A 57 -15.25 -10.06 7.77
C PHE A 57 -16.19 -8.85 7.54
N ASN A 58 -15.90 -7.70 8.16
CA ASN A 58 -16.68 -6.46 7.99
C ASN A 58 -15.95 -5.45 7.08
N PRO A 59 -16.42 -5.19 5.85
CA PRO A 59 -15.77 -4.29 4.90
C PRO A 59 -15.70 -2.83 5.39
N VAL A 60 -16.63 -2.40 6.25
CA VAL A 60 -16.65 -1.04 6.82
C VAL A 60 -15.42 -0.82 7.71
N PHE A 61 -15.03 -1.82 8.50
CA PHE A 61 -13.86 -1.74 9.37
C PHE A 61 -12.55 -1.54 8.58
N MET A 62 -12.46 -2.16 7.41
CA MET A 62 -11.29 -2.06 6.52
C MET A 62 -11.15 -0.66 5.90
N ILE A 63 -12.28 -0.06 5.50
CA ILE A 63 -12.33 1.32 4.99
C ILE A 63 -11.93 2.30 6.08
N VAL A 64 -12.45 2.12 7.30
CA VAL A 64 -12.12 2.97 8.45
C VAL A 64 -10.63 2.86 8.80
N LEU A 65 -10.06 1.65 8.88
CA LEU A 65 -8.63 1.45 9.13
C LEU A 65 -7.76 2.08 8.04
N GLY A 66 -8.06 1.81 6.76
CA GLY A 66 -7.33 2.37 5.63
C GLY A 66 -7.37 3.91 5.62
N GLY A 67 -8.54 4.49 5.82
CA GLY A 67 -8.73 5.95 5.90
C GLY A 67 -7.99 6.58 7.08
N THR A 68 -8.03 5.94 8.25
CA THR A 68 -7.32 6.43 9.45
C THR A 68 -5.80 6.41 9.24
N ILE A 69 -5.27 5.39 8.57
CA ILE A 69 -3.83 5.27 8.26
C ILE A 69 -3.39 6.33 7.24
N ILE A 70 -4.21 6.63 6.20
CA ILE A 70 -3.94 7.74 5.28
C ILE A 70 -3.88 9.05 6.06
N LEU A 71 -4.91 9.34 6.86
CA LEU A 71 -5.02 10.60 7.59
C LEU A 71 -3.86 10.75 8.57
N PHE A 72 -3.53 9.72 9.35
CA PHE A 72 -2.44 9.76 10.31
C PHE A 72 -1.08 9.97 9.63
N ASN A 73 -0.83 9.30 8.50
CA ASN A 73 0.39 9.54 7.73
C ASN A 73 0.46 10.93 7.12
N THR A 74 -0.66 11.41 6.61
CA THR A 74 -0.77 12.74 6.01
C THR A 74 -0.52 13.82 7.05
N PHE A 75 -1.08 13.69 8.25
CA PHE A 75 -0.83 14.60 9.36
C PHE A 75 0.60 14.51 9.90
N TYR A 76 1.13 13.30 10.09
CA TYR A 76 2.52 13.11 10.52
C TYR A 76 3.53 13.78 9.57
N PHE A 77 3.21 13.77 8.27
CA PHE A 77 4.03 14.42 7.25
C PHE A 77 3.85 15.93 7.17
N LEU A 78 2.61 16.42 7.17
CA LEU A 78 2.29 17.85 7.07
C LEU A 78 2.84 18.65 8.25
N PHE A 79 2.75 18.12 9.47
CA PHE A 79 3.23 18.82 10.67
C PHE A 79 4.74 18.70 10.93
N GLY A 80 5.47 17.90 10.13
CA GLY A 80 6.90 17.62 10.32
C GLY A 80 7.84 18.18 9.24
N SER A 81 7.35 19.01 8.33
CA SER A 81 8.02 19.37 7.05
C SER A 81 9.49 19.80 7.18
N LYS A 82 9.83 20.68 8.15
CA LYS A 82 11.22 21.13 8.37
C LYS A 82 12.17 20.01 8.83
N ARG A 83 11.68 19.08 9.66
CA ARG A 83 12.47 17.88 10.06
C ARG A 83 12.62 16.91 8.90
N GLN A 84 11.56 16.75 8.10
CA GLN A 84 11.53 15.87 6.93
C GLN A 84 12.57 16.27 5.87
N GLU A 85 12.73 17.58 5.61
CA GLU A 85 13.76 18.10 4.70
C GLU A 85 15.17 17.74 5.16
N LYS A 86 15.48 17.97 6.44
CA LYS A 86 16.79 17.61 7.01
C LYS A 86 17.07 16.11 6.91
N TYR A 87 16.06 15.27 7.15
CA TYR A 87 16.20 13.82 6.97
C TYR A 87 16.32 13.41 5.50
N TYR A 88 15.70 14.13 4.57
CA TYR A 88 15.80 13.89 3.14
C TYR A 88 17.18 14.24 2.58
N GLU A 89 17.81 15.31 3.06
CA GLU A 89 19.20 15.63 2.71
C GLU A 89 20.17 14.53 3.16
N ILE A 90 20.02 14.07 4.40
CA ILE A 90 20.80 12.94 4.93
C ILE A 90 20.55 11.69 4.08
N TYR A 91 19.30 11.39 3.72
CA TYR A 91 18.97 10.29 2.82
C TYR A 91 19.69 10.43 1.47
N CYS A 92 19.64 11.60 0.82
CA CYS A 92 20.29 11.82 -0.46
C CYS A 92 21.81 11.63 -0.39
N SER A 93 22.44 12.03 0.71
CA SER A 93 23.88 11.83 0.94
C SER A 93 24.27 10.36 1.13
N GLN A 94 23.36 9.55 1.67
CA GLN A 94 23.60 8.14 2.01
C GLN A 94 22.91 7.16 1.05
N LYS A 95 22.23 7.65 0.01
CA LYS A 95 21.36 6.79 -0.81
C LYS A 95 22.22 5.78 -1.58
N ASN A 96 21.88 4.51 -1.43
CA ASN A 96 22.47 3.45 -2.24
C ASN A 96 21.55 3.17 -3.44
N LYS A 97 22.11 3.23 -4.65
CA LYS A 97 21.38 2.96 -5.91
C LYS A 97 20.69 1.59 -5.88
N MET A 98 21.35 0.56 -5.32
CA MET A 98 20.78 -0.79 -5.21
C MET A 98 19.55 -0.83 -4.31
N ALA A 99 19.57 -0.13 -3.18
CA ALA A 99 18.45 -0.10 -2.26
C ALA A 99 17.25 0.69 -2.83
N SER A 100 17.48 1.70 -3.67
CA SER A 100 16.39 2.36 -4.41
C SER A 100 15.73 1.43 -5.44
N ILE A 101 16.52 0.59 -6.13
CA ILE A 101 16.01 -0.42 -7.06
C ILE A 101 15.17 -1.46 -6.31
N LEU A 102 15.66 -1.95 -5.17
CA LEU A 102 14.92 -2.90 -4.31
C LEU A 102 13.56 -2.36 -3.87
N VAL A 103 13.47 -1.08 -3.50
CA VAL A 103 12.18 -0.45 -3.16
C VAL A 103 11.27 -0.38 -4.38
N GLY A 104 11.80 -0.06 -5.57
CA GLY A 104 11.03 -0.08 -6.82
C GLY A 104 10.45 -1.46 -7.12
N VAL A 105 11.28 -2.51 -7.02
CA VAL A 105 10.87 -3.91 -7.20
C VAL A 105 9.81 -4.30 -6.16
N PHE A 106 10.00 -3.91 -4.89
CA PHE A 106 9.03 -4.15 -3.84
C PHE A 106 7.66 -3.53 -4.15
N ILE A 107 7.62 -2.27 -4.63
CA ILE A 107 6.38 -1.60 -5.00
C ILE A 107 5.67 -2.36 -6.13
N VAL A 108 6.40 -2.74 -7.19
CA VAL A 108 5.84 -3.53 -8.30
C VAL A 108 5.29 -4.87 -7.79
N PHE A 109 6.02 -5.54 -6.90
CA PHE A 109 5.60 -6.80 -6.31
C PHE A 109 4.30 -6.66 -5.51
N VAL A 110 4.14 -5.59 -4.72
CA VAL A 110 2.89 -5.31 -3.99
C VAL A 110 1.69 -5.17 -4.95
N PHE A 111 1.86 -4.48 -6.08
CA PHE A 111 0.80 -4.35 -7.08
C PHE A 111 0.45 -5.69 -7.75
N LEU A 112 1.45 -6.46 -8.16
CA LEU A 112 1.24 -7.80 -8.75
C LEU A 112 0.55 -8.74 -7.77
N PHE A 113 0.96 -8.73 -6.51
CA PHE A 113 0.37 -9.56 -5.47
C PHE A 113 -1.10 -9.20 -5.20
N MET A 114 -1.45 -7.90 -5.19
CA MET A 114 -2.84 -7.45 -5.11
C MET A 114 -3.69 -7.90 -6.31
N ALA A 115 -3.15 -7.78 -7.53
CA ALA A 115 -3.85 -8.26 -8.73
C ALA A 115 -4.12 -9.77 -8.65
N TRP A 116 -3.17 -10.54 -8.12
CA TRP A 116 -3.33 -11.97 -7.88
C TRP A 116 -4.42 -12.28 -6.84
N VAL A 117 -4.41 -11.60 -5.68
CA VAL A 117 -5.45 -11.76 -4.64
C VAL A 117 -6.83 -11.42 -5.18
N ALA A 118 -6.96 -10.33 -5.94
CA ALA A 118 -8.23 -9.93 -6.56
C ALA A 118 -8.73 -10.97 -7.57
N THR A 119 -7.83 -11.52 -8.39
CA THR A 119 -8.15 -12.56 -9.37
C THR A 119 -8.62 -13.84 -8.69
N LYS A 120 -7.90 -14.30 -7.65
CA LYS A 120 -8.28 -15.50 -6.89
C LYS A 120 -9.60 -15.33 -6.12
N SER A 121 -9.84 -14.14 -5.56
CA SER A 121 -11.13 -13.82 -4.91
C SER A 121 -12.29 -13.90 -5.90
N ARG A 122 -12.11 -13.38 -7.13
CA ARG A 122 -13.11 -13.46 -8.20
C ARG A 122 -13.39 -14.91 -8.63
N GLU A 123 -12.35 -15.73 -8.81
CA GLU A 123 -12.50 -17.16 -9.13
C GLU A 123 -13.34 -17.90 -8.07
N LYS A 124 -13.04 -17.69 -6.79
CA LYS A 124 -13.80 -18.29 -5.67
C LYS A 124 -15.28 -17.87 -5.69
N ASN A 125 -15.56 -16.59 -5.89
CA ASN A 125 -16.93 -16.06 -5.94
C ASN A 125 -17.73 -16.62 -7.13
N LEU A 126 -17.09 -16.84 -8.28
CA LEU A 126 -17.74 -17.44 -9.45
C LEU A 126 -18.09 -18.92 -9.21
N LEU A 127 -17.18 -19.68 -8.60
CA LEU A 127 -17.39 -21.09 -8.23
C LEU A 127 -18.53 -21.23 -7.20
N GLU A 128 -18.56 -20.40 -6.16
CA GLU A 128 -19.67 -20.41 -5.18
C GLU A 128 -21.02 -20.06 -5.81
N LYS A 129 -21.03 -19.15 -6.79
CA LYS A 129 -22.25 -18.78 -7.51
C LYS A 129 -22.75 -19.90 -8.42
N GLN A 130 -21.86 -20.62 -9.11
CA GLN A 130 -22.22 -21.78 -9.94
C GLN A 130 -22.79 -22.92 -9.09
N ASN A 131 -22.15 -23.27 -7.98
CA ASN A 131 -22.63 -24.32 -7.07
C ASN A 131 -24.02 -24.01 -6.49
N LYS A 132 -24.31 -22.74 -6.18
CA LYS A 132 -25.65 -22.32 -5.72
C LYS A 132 -26.73 -22.44 -6.79
N ILE A 133 -26.38 -22.28 -8.07
CA ILE A 133 -27.32 -22.42 -9.19
C ILE A 133 -27.62 -23.90 -9.43
N GLU A 134 -26.60 -24.77 -9.45
CA GLU A 134 -26.79 -26.22 -9.57
C GLU A 134 -27.63 -26.80 -8.43
N GLN A 135 -27.42 -26.35 -7.19
CA GLN A 135 -28.23 -26.78 -6.04
C GLN A 135 -29.71 -26.36 -6.11
N ARG A 136 -30.06 -25.33 -6.89
CA ARG A 136 -31.46 -24.90 -7.08
C ARG A 136 -32.15 -25.59 -8.25
N MET A 137 -31.39 -26.25 -9.14
CA MET A 137 -31.93 -26.98 -10.28
C MET A 137 -32.13 -28.48 -10.00
N LYS A 138 -31.64 -28.98 -8.85
CA LYS A 138 -31.94 -30.30 -8.30
C LYS A 138 -33.05 -30.20 -7.26
#